data_AF-A0ABD5S6F2-F1
#
_entry.id   AF-A0ABD5S6F2-F1
#
_cell.length_a   1.000
_cell.length_b   1.000
_cell.length_c   1.000
_cell.angle_alpha   90.00
_cell.angle_beta   90.00
_cell.angle_gamma   90.00
#
_symmetry.space_group_name_H-M   'P 1'
#
loop_
_entity.id
_entity.type
_entity.pdbx_description
1 polymer ?
#
loop_
_entity_poly.entity_id
_entity_poly.type
_entity_poly.pdbx_seq_one_letter_code
_entity_poly.pdbx_strand_id
1 'polypeptide(L)'
;MAARPPGGGGSSEPEAIEFGIAALDARIEDAEVSFPATTEEVVDALGDPAVPYDAKGRTIVLSEALDRVPQTQFENETELLDALYPVFDEARRSSGGFLDDLRDALPF
;
A
#
# COMPACT_ATOMS: atom_id res chain seq x y z
N MET A 1 32.49 41.76 11.88
CA MET A 1 32.24 41.32 10.49
C MET A 1 31.99 39.82 10.50
N ALA A 2 30.96 39.39 9.78
CA ALA A 2 30.41 38.05 9.78
C ALA A 2 31.19 37.11 8.85
N ALA A 3 31.13 35.82 9.15
CA ALA A 3 30.96 34.77 8.15
C ALA A 3 30.30 33.56 8.83
N ARG A 4 28.97 33.47 8.69
CA ARG A 4 28.18 32.26 8.98
C ARG A 4 28.41 31.32 7.78
N PRO A 5 28.79 30.04 7.97
CA PRO A 5 28.94 29.14 6.84
C PRO A 5 27.58 28.92 6.16
N PRO A 6 27.54 28.84 4.82
CA PRO A 6 26.29 28.69 4.07
C PRO A 6 25.68 27.32 4.35
N GLY A 7 24.35 27.29 4.46
CA GLY A 7 23.60 26.05 4.47
C GLY A 7 23.76 25.32 3.14
N GLY A 8 24.24 24.08 3.21
CA GLY A 8 23.81 23.04 2.28
C GLY A 8 22.67 22.30 3.00
N GLY A 9 21.45 22.23 2.49
CA GLY A 9 21.08 22.15 1.10
C GLY A 9 20.45 20.78 0.91
N GLY A 10 19.12 20.73 1.07
CA GLY A 10 18.26 19.61 0.71
C GLY A 10 18.60 18.29 1.39
N SER A 11 18.06 18.06 2.58
CA SER A 11 17.64 16.69 2.89
C SER A 11 16.54 16.35 1.89
N SER A 12 16.90 15.86 0.70
CA SER A 12 16.05 14.87 0.08
C SER A 12 16.12 13.69 1.05
N GLU A 13 15.21 13.69 2.02
CA GLU A 13 14.88 12.50 2.81
C GLU A 13 14.86 11.34 1.80
N PRO A 14 15.53 10.22 2.07
CA PRO A 14 15.49 9.08 1.15
C PRO A 14 14.02 8.85 0.83
N GLU A 15 13.64 8.86 -0.46
CA GLU A 15 12.29 8.46 -0.89
C GLU A 15 12.05 7.10 -0.24
N ALA A 16 11.27 7.08 0.84
CA ALA A 16 10.97 5.87 1.55
C ALA A 16 10.27 4.99 0.51
N ILE A 17 10.80 3.79 0.28
CA ILE A 17 10.12 2.89 -0.65
C ILE A 17 8.89 2.38 0.10
N GLU A 18 7.73 2.92 -0.22
CA GLU A 18 6.47 2.62 0.44
C GLU A 18 5.82 1.35 -0.13
N PHE A 19 5.18 0.58 0.75
CA PHE A 19 4.51 -0.66 0.39
C PHE A 19 3.22 -0.86 1.20
N GLY A 20 2.24 -1.53 0.59
CA GLY A 20 0.96 -1.86 1.20
C GLY A 20 0.19 -0.60 1.55
N ILE A 21 -0.23 -0.49 2.81
CA ILE A 21 -1.01 0.66 3.30
C ILE A 21 -0.29 1.99 3.12
N ALA A 22 1.04 2.08 3.29
CA ALA A 22 1.77 3.34 3.11
C ALA A 22 1.76 3.79 1.64
N ALA A 23 1.91 2.85 0.71
CA ALA A 23 1.84 3.17 -0.73
C ALA A 23 0.42 3.54 -1.18
N LEU A 24 -0.60 3.06 -0.47
CA LEU A 24 -1.99 3.40 -0.70
C LEU A 24 -2.34 4.76 -0.08
N ASP A 25 -1.86 5.03 1.13
CA ASP A 25 -2.02 6.29 1.87
C ASP A 25 -1.59 7.49 1.02
N ALA A 26 -0.35 7.48 0.53
CA ALA A 26 0.15 8.52 -0.37
C ALA A 26 -0.75 8.73 -1.62
N ARG A 27 -1.32 7.65 -2.18
CA ARG A 27 -2.23 7.74 -3.33
C ARG A 27 -3.58 8.34 -2.97
N ILE A 28 -4.08 8.05 -1.77
CA ILE A 28 -5.33 8.63 -1.26
C ILE A 28 -5.16 10.13 -1.05
N GLU A 29 -4.04 10.54 -0.46
CA GLU A 29 -3.68 11.94 -0.29
C GLU A 29 -3.55 12.67 -1.64
N ASP A 30 -2.85 12.08 -2.62
CA ASP A 30 -2.68 12.65 -3.97
C ASP A 30 -4.02 12.79 -4.74
N ALA A 31 -4.96 11.86 -4.52
CA ALA A 31 -6.25 11.87 -5.20
C ALA A 31 -7.34 12.67 -4.46
N GLU A 32 -7.03 13.23 -3.29
CA GLU A 32 -7.94 14.02 -2.46
C GLU A 32 -9.30 13.30 -2.22
N VAL A 33 -9.25 11.99 -1.92
CA VAL A 33 -10.47 11.18 -1.72
C VAL A 33 -11.28 11.74 -0.55
N SER A 34 -12.55 12.01 -0.80
CA SER A 34 -13.47 12.53 0.21
C SER A 34 -14.19 11.40 0.94
N PHE A 35 -14.18 11.44 2.27
CA PHE A 35 -14.90 10.49 3.12
C PHE A 35 -16.16 11.12 3.75
N PRO A 36 -17.23 10.35 4.01
CA PRO A 36 -17.34 8.89 3.84
C PRO A 36 -17.40 8.47 2.37
N ALA A 37 -16.80 7.31 2.06
CA ALA A 37 -16.69 6.77 0.69
C ALA A 37 -16.97 5.27 0.66
N THR A 38 -17.54 4.81 -0.44
CA THR A 38 -17.72 3.38 -0.75
C THR A 38 -16.51 2.78 -1.46
N THR A 39 -16.39 1.46 -1.44
CA THR A 39 -15.39 0.71 -2.22
C THR A 39 -15.37 1.15 -3.69
N GLU A 40 -16.54 1.33 -4.31
CA GLU A 40 -16.66 1.75 -5.71
C GLU A 40 -16.17 3.19 -5.91
N GLU A 41 -16.53 4.13 -5.02
CA GLU A 41 -16.08 5.52 -5.08
C GLU A 41 -14.57 5.65 -4.87
N VAL A 42 -13.99 4.85 -3.95
CA VAL A 42 -12.55 4.81 -3.71
C VAL A 42 -11.81 4.30 -4.95
N VAL A 43 -12.30 3.21 -5.57
CA VAL A 43 -11.70 2.65 -6.79
C VAL A 43 -11.82 3.62 -7.97
N ASP A 44 -12.97 4.28 -8.13
CA ASP A 44 -13.21 5.27 -9.20
C ASP A 44 -12.31 6.50 -9.02
N ALA A 45 -12.21 7.03 -7.79
CA ALA A 45 -11.35 8.15 -7.47
C ALA A 45 -9.86 7.86 -7.71
N LEU A 46 -9.41 6.64 -7.38
CA LEU A 46 -8.01 6.23 -7.51
C LEU A 46 -7.66 5.60 -8.87
N GLY A 47 -8.66 5.27 -9.70
CA GLY A 47 -8.48 4.62 -10.99
C GLY A 47 -7.97 3.18 -10.91
N ASP A 48 -8.39 2.45 -9.88
CA ASP A 48 -8.04 1.04 -9.61
C ASP A 48 -6.53 0.70 -9.71
N PRO A 49 -5.66 1.36 -8.92
CA PRO A 49 -4.22 1.19 -9.05
C PRO A 49 -3.75 -0.18 -8.53
N ALA A 50 -2.69 -0.70 -9.15
CA ALA A 50 -1.94 -1.82 -8.59
C ALA A 50 -1.02 -1.33 -7.47
N VAL A 51 -1.32 -1.72 -6.23
CA VAL A 51 -0.58 -1.30 -5.03
C VAL A 51 0.54 -2.30 -4.73
N PRO A 52 1.81 -1.86 -4.68
CA PRO A 52 2.93 -2.73 -4.32
C PRO A 52 2.85 -3.07 -2.84
N TYR A 53 2.88 -4.35 -2.47
CA TYR A 53 2.77 -4.78 -1.07
C TYR A 53 4.09 -5.31 -0.48
N ASP A 54 5.15 -5.44 -1.27
CA ASP A 54 6.49 -5.78 -0.76
C ASP A 54 7.65 -5.37 -1.66
N ALA A 55 8.86 -5.48 -1.10
CA ALA A 55 10.12 -5.22 -1.78
C ALA A 55 10.48 -6.21 -2.91
N LYS A 56 9.69 -7.27 -3.11
CA LYS A 56 9.88 -8.21 -4.23
C LYS A 56 9.21 -7.71 -5.51
N GLY A 57 8.55 -6.54 -5.46
CA GLY A 57 7.85 -5.95 -6.60
C GLY A 57 6.49 -6.57 -6.85
N ARG A 58 5.92 -7.28 -5.86
CA ARG A 58 4.58 -7.84 -5.99
C ARG A 58 3.52 -6.80 -5.69
N THR A 59 2.48 -6.80 -6.51
CA THR A 59 1.37 -5.84 -6.44
C THR A 59 0.04 -6.58 -6.34
N ILE A 60 -0.95 -5.93 -5.77
CA ILE A 60 -2.36 -6.35 -5.81
C ILE A 60 -3.19 -5.18 -6.31
N VAL A 61 -4.20 -5.46 -7.13
CA VAL A 61 -5.11 -4.42 -7.64
C VAL A 61 -6.00 -3.94 -6.49
N LEU A 62 -6.27 -2.65 -6.40
CA LEU A 62 -7.04 -2.06 -5.30
C LEU A 62 -8.44 -2.67 -5.18
N SER A 63 -9.15 -2.81 -6.30
CA SER A 63 -10.46 -3.48 -6.36
C SER A 63 -10.41 -4.90 -5.82
N GLU A 64 -9.42 -5.70 -6.22
CA GLU A 64 -9.20 -7.06 -5.72
C GLU A 64 -8.90 -7.09 -4.22
N ALA A 65 -8.17 -6.09 -3.71
CA ALA A 65 -7.90 -5.99 -2.28
C ALA A 65 -9.18 -5.65 -1.50
N LEU A 66 -10.00 -4.73 -2.02
CA LEU A 66 -11.26 -4.32 -1.41
C LEU A 66 -12.33 -5.41 -1.45
N ASP A 67 -12.36 -6.25 -2.49
CA ASP A 67 -13.25 -7.43 -2.57
C ASP A 67 -13.01 -8.46 -1.45
N ARG A 68 -11.81 -8.45 -0.85
CA ARG A 68 -11.46 -9.33 0.28
C ARG A 68 -11.89 -8.76 1.62
N VAL A 69 -12.29 -7.49 1.66
CA VAL A 69 -12.75 -6.81 2.86
C VAL A 69 -14.27 -7.02 3.00
N PRO A 70 -14.80 -7.33 4.20
CA PRO A 70 -16.24 -7.58 4.37
C PRO A 70 -17.12 -6.32 4.31
N GLN A 71 -16.54 -5.12 4.43
CA GLN A 71 -17.26 -3.84 4.40
C GLN A 71 -17.10 -3.14 3.04
N THR A 72 -18.14 -2.40 2.64
CA THR A 72 -18.21 -1.72 1.35
C THR A 72 -18.23 -0.19 1.47
N GLN A 73 -18.15 0.33 2.69
CA GLN A 73 -18.15 1.76 3.01
C GLN A 73 -17.18 2.02 4.14
N PHE A 74 -16.56 3.20 4.12
CA PHE A 74 -15.57 3.67 5.08
C PHE A 74 -15.93 5.09 5.51
N GLU A 75 -15.93 5.36 6.82
CA GLU A 75 -16.25 6.67 7.38
C GLU A 75 -15.08 7.66 7.22
N ASN A 76 -13.86 7.14 7.16
CA ASN A 76 -12.62 7.90 7.04
C ASN A 76 -11.49 7.05 6.43
N GLU A 77 -10.41 7.72 6.07
CA GLU A 77 -9.20 7.11 5.49
C GLU A 77 -8.57 6.06 6.40
N THR A 78 -8.44 6.33 7.69
CA THR A 78 -7.84 5.38 8.65
C THR A 78 -8.63 4.07 8.68
N GLU A 79 -9.97 4.13 8.63
CA GLU A 79 -10.82 2.94 8.57
C GLU A 79 -10.57 2.12 7.29
N LEU A 80 -10.43 2.78 6.14
CA LEU A 80 -10.07 2.13 4.88
C LEU A 80 -8.71 1.43 4.96
N LEU A 81 -7.69 2.12 5.48
CA LEU A 81 -6.33 1.58 5.60
C LEU A 81 -6.27 0.42 6.61
N ASP A 82 -6.95 0.53 7.75
CA ASP A 82 -7.02 -0.52 8.76
C ASP A 82 -7.73 -1.77 8.21
N ALA A 83 -8.78 -1.59 7.40
CA ALA A 83 -9.49 -2.70 6.77
C ALA A 83 -8.64 -3.43 5.71
N LEU A 84 -7.79 -2.70 4.99
CA LEU A 84 -6.89 -3.26 3.96
C LEU A 84 -5.57 -3.80 4.52
N TYR A 85 -5.12 -3.33 5.69
CA TYR A 85 -3.92 -3.83 6.35
C TYR A 85 -3.84 -5.36 6.43
N PRO A 86 -4.85 -6.10 6.95
CA PRO A 86 -4.80 -7.55 7.01
C PRO A 86 -4.75 -8.20 5.61
N VAL A 87 -5.36 -7.60 4.59
CA VAL A 87 -5.33 -8.11 3.21
C VAL A 87 -3.90 -8.05 2.65
N PHE A 88 -3.22 -6.92 2.81
CA PHE A 88 -1.82 -6.77 2.38
C PHE A 88 -0.87 -7.68 3.17
N ASP A 89 -1.11 -7.82 4.49
CA ASP A 89 -0.32 -8.67 5.37
C ASP A 89 -0.49 -10.17 5.03
N GLU A 90 -1.71 -10.61 4.74
CA GLU A 90 -1.99 -11.97 4.27
C GLU A 90 -1.39 -12.22 2.87
N ALA A 91 -1.56 -11.28 1.94
CA ALA A 91 -0.94 -11.36 0.61
C ALA A 91 0.58 -11.53 0.72
N ARG A 92 1.22 -10.81 1.65
CA ARG A 92 2.66 -10.93 1.94
C ARG A 92 3.05 -12.30 2.48
N ARG A 93 2.25 -12.89 3.39
CA ARG A 93 2.52 -14.20 4.00
C ARG A 93 2.25 -15.37 3.05
N SER A 94 1.10 -15.40 2.40
CA SER A 94 0.67 -16.49 1.51
C SER A 94 1.67 -16.70 0.38
N SER A 95 2.12 -15.60 -0.21
CA SER A 95 3.07 -15.60 -1.31
C SER A 95 4.51 -15.99 -0.91
N GLY A 96 4.81 -16.17 0.38
CA GLY A 96 6.06 -16.74 0.89
C GLY A 96 5.99 -18.22 1.30
N GLY A 97 4.79 -18.77 1.48
CA GLY A 97 4.60 -20.15 1.97
C GLY A 97 4.27 -21.18 0.89
N PHE A 98 3.43 -20.84 -0.10
CA PHE A 98 2.90 -21.85 -1.03
C PHE A 98 3.90 -22.37 -2.09
N LEU A 99 4.97 -21.63 -2.39
CA LEU A 99 6.00 -22.08 -3.34
C LEU A 99 7.23 -22.72 -2.67
N ASP A 100 7.44 -22.48 -1.37
CA ASP A 100 8.54 -23.09 -0.61
C ASP A 100 8.21 -24.55 -0.25
N ASP A 101 6.95 -24.82 0.15
CA ASP A 101 6.45 -26.19 0.43
C ASP A 101 6.54 -27.14 -0.79
N LEU A 102 6.33 -26.63 -2.01
CA LEU A 102 6.41 -27.44 -3.23
C LEU A 102 7.85 -27.78 -3.64
N ARG A 103 8.86 -27.09 -3.10
CA ARG A 103 10.27 -27.37 -3.36
C ARG A 103 10.84 -28.44 -2.42
N ASP A 104 10.26 -28.60 -1.23
CA ASP A 104 10.64 -29.63 -0.25
C ASP A 104 10.11 -31.03 -0.63
N ALA A 105 9.10 -31.10 -1.51
CA ALA A 105 8.50 -32.34 -1.98
C ALA A 105 9.16 -32.97 -3.23
N LEU A 106 10.25 -32.39 -3.76
CA LEU A 106 10.98 -32.96 -4.91
C LEU A 106 12.33 -33.56 -4.45
N PRO A 107 12.45 -34.91 -4.42
CA PRO A 107 13.73 -35.56 -4.16
C PRO A 107 14.64 -35.39 -5.39
N PHE A 108 15.81 -34.79 -5.20
CA PHE A 108 16.91 -34.88 -6.16
C PHE A 108 17.68 -36.18 -5.99
#